data_AF-A0A969HME6-F1
#
_entry.id   AF-A0A969HME6-F1
#
_cell.length_a   1.000
_cell.length_b   1.000
_cell.length_c   1.000
_cell.angle_alpha   90.00
_cell.angle_beta   90.00
_cell.angle_gamma   90.00
#
_symmetry.space_group_name_H-M   'P 1'
#
loop_
_entity.id
_entity.type
_entity.pdbx_description
1 polymer ?
#
loop_
_entity_poly.entity_id
_entity_poly.type
_entity_poly.pdbx_seq_one_letter_code
_entity_poly.pdbx_strand_id
1 'polypeptide(L)'
;SFPIGICITNDQGVFELVNDAYCRLYGYEKEELIGQNFTIVVPDDYKGYLASLHDEFIGQNYELEGQWEVQRKDGSVFTVLANASYIINKKGEPQKVTFVVDISQIKSTERSLQDTINRLNQVLEAQDTAENIVFHDIKSSVGTIISISDLLLKNNLSPEEEKKWVQVIKDQGYRTLQIIENLVGIKQMEQGNYQLDRRRFDIGKSVQNIFNSLEKLRETKNLQLNFYISGKRGHGGISTH
;
A
#
# COMPACT_ATOMS: atom_id res chain seq x y z
N SER A 1 -6.97 31.57 -18.63
CA SER A 1 -8.35 31.11 -18.90
C SER A 1 -8.95 30.71 -17.56
N PHE A 2 -10.09 31.27 -17.16
CA PHE A 2 -10.71 30.94 -15.87
C PHE A 2 -11.14 29.46 -15.88
N PRO A 3 -10.68 28.63 -14.93
CA PRO A 3 -10.98 27.18 -14.91
C PRO A 3 -12.39 26.86 -14.39
N ILE A 4 -13.19 27.88 -14.04
CA ILE A 4 -14.50 27.73 -13.40
C ILE A 4 -15.58 27.76 -14.47
N GLY A 5 -16.37 26.69 -14.53
CA GLY A 5 -17.59 26.64 -15.34
C GLY A 5 -18.67 27.50 -14.70
N ILE A 6 -19.37 28.29 -15.51
CA ILE A 6 -20.46 29.15 -15.04
C ILE A 6 -21.68 28.90 -15.93
N CYS A 7 -22.82 28.70 -15.29
CA CYS A 7 -24.12 28.68 -15.96
C CYS A 7 -25.15 29.53 -15.22
N ILE A 8 -26.17 29.97 -15.95
CA ILE A 8 -27.37 30.61 -15.42
C ILE A 8 -28.57 29.81 -15.89
N THR A 9 -29.42 29.41 -14.95
CA THR A 9 -30.72 28.80 -15.24
C THR A 9 -31.86 29.70 -14.76
N ASN A 10 -33.00 29.65 -15.45
CA ASN A 10 -34.22 30.28 -14.98
C ASN A 10 -34.91 29.44 -13.87
N ASP A 11 -36.07 29.90 -13.42
CA ASP A 11 -36.92 29.25 -12.43
C ASP A 11 -37.37 27.83 -12.81
N GLN A 12 -37.44 27.52 -14.10
CA GLN A 12 -37.76 26.19 -14.62
C GLN A 12 -36.51 25.31 -14.84
N GLY A 13 -35.33 25.76 -14.40
CA GLY A 13 -34.08 25.04 -14.55
C GLY A 13 -33.55 25.01 -15.99
N VAL A 14 -34.01 25.90 -16.86
CA VAL A 14 -33.58 25.99 -18.26
C VAL A 14 -32.36 26.88 -18.37
N PHE A 15 -31.32 26.44 -19.07
CA PHE A 15 -30.11 27.24 -19.29
C PHE A 15 -30.38 28.47 -20.15
N GLU A 16 -29.99 29.63 -19.63
CA GLU A 16 -30.06 30.92 -20.34
C GLU A 16 -28.66 31.45 -20.68
N LEU A 17 -27.65 31.05 -19.90
CA LEU A 17 -26.25 31.40 -20.16
C LEU A 17 -25.34 30.26 -19.71
N VAL A 18 -24.30 30.00 -20.50
CA VAL A 18 -23.15 29.18 -20.13
C VAL A 18 -21.88 29.86 -20.63
N ASN A 19 -20.78 29.73 -19.90
CA ASN A 19 -19.47 30.16 -20.36
C ASN A 19 -18.72 29.01 -21.07
N ASP A 20 -17.64 29.35 -21.77
CA ASP A 20 -16.85 28.35 -22.51
C ASP A 20 -16.23 27.28 -21.60
N ALA A 21 -15.93 27.64 -20.34
CA ALA A 21 -15.39 26.68 -19.38
C ALA A 21 -16.41 25.61 -19.00
N TYR A 22 -17.69 25.98 -18.83
CA TYR A 22 -18.79 25.05 -18.61
C TYR A 22 -18.96 24.12 -19.82
N CYS A 23 -18.97 24.68 -21.02
CA CYS A 23 -19.08 23.91 -22.27
C CYS A 23 -17.96 22.86 -22.38
N ARG A 24 -16.69 23.28 -22.19
CA ARG A 24 -15.55 22.36 -22.15
C ARG A 24 -15.65 21.32 -21.03
N LEU A 25 -16.16 21.72 -19.87
CA LEU A 25 -16.29 20.84 -18.71
C LEU A 25 -17.33 19.75 -18.93
N TYR A 26 -18.40 19.98 -19.69
CA TYR A 26 -19.43 18.96 -19.92
C TYR A 26 -19.37 18.33 -21.32
N GLY A 27 -18.55 18.87 -22.23
CA GLY A 27 -18.39 18.36 -23.59
C GLY A 27 -19.55 18.72 -24.52
N TYR A 28 -20.30 19.77 -24.19
CA TYR A 28 -21.39 20.29 -25.01
C TYR A 28 -20.98 21.61 -25.66
N GLU A 29 -21.52 21.87 -26.85
CA GLU A 29 -21.51 23.21 -27.43
C GLU A 29 -22.56 24.09 -26.73
N LYS A 30 -22.35 25.41 -26.75
CA LYS A 30 -23.24 26.36 -26.09
C LYS A 30 -24.68 26.24 -26.59
N GLU A 31 -24.85 26.12 -27.90
CA GLU A 31 -26.14 26.03 -28.58
C GLU A 31 -26.91 24.76 -28.22
N GLU A 32 -26.22 23.72 -27.76
CA GLU A 32 -26.83 22.47 -27.29
C GLU A 32 -27.34 22.58 -25.85
N LEU A 33 -26.78 23.50 -25.06
CA LEU A 33 -27.16 23.73 -23.67
C LEU A 33 -28.26 24.78 -23.54
N ILE A 34 -28.15 25.91 -24.24
CA ILE A 34 -29.11 27.00 -24.12
C ILE A 34 -30.52 26.53 -24.50
N GLY A 35 -31.49 26.80 -23.63
CA GLY A 35 -32.88 26.35 -23.80
C GLY A 35 -33.16 24.92 -23.35
N GLN A 36 -32.14 24.14 -22.97
CA GLN A 36 -32.31 22.83 -22.36
C GLN A 36 -32.41 22.93 -20.83
N ASN A 37 -33.08 21.95 -20.23
CA ASN A 37 -33.11 21.81 -18.78
C ASN A 37 -31.76 21.28 -18.26
N PHE A 38 -31.30 21.81 -17.13
CA PHE A 38 -29.99 21.47 -16.55
C PHE A 38 -29.82 19.99 -16.23
N THR A 39 -30.91 19.24 -16.06
CA THR A 39 -30.87 17.80 -15.86
C THR A 39 -30.20 17.03 -17.01
N ILE A 40 -29.98 17.64 -18.18
CA ILE A 40 -29.20 17.03 -19.27
C ILE A 40 -27.75 16.70 -18.88
N VAL A 41 -27.18 17.39 -17.89
CA VAL A 41 -25.82 17.12 -17.36
C VAL A 41 -25.85 16.29 -16.08
N VAL A 42 -26.98 15.66 -15.76
CA VAL A 42 -27.19 14.89 -14.53
C VAL A 42 -27.45 13.43 -14.89
N PRO A 43 -26.79 12.45 -14.22
CA PRO A 43 -27.10 11.04 -14.39
C PRO A 43 -28.57 10.74 -14.10
N ASP A 44 -29.18 9.81 -14.84
CA ASP A 44 -30.62 9.53 -14.76
C ASP A 44 -31.13 9.28 -13.33
N ASP A 45 -30.37 8.53 -12.52
CA ASP A 45 -30.69 8.20 -11.13
C ASP A 45 -30.82 9.43 -10.21
N TYR A 46 -30.16 10.54 -10.57
CA TYR A 46 -30.11 11.77 -9.78
C TYR A 46 -30.98 12.90 -10.34
N LYS A 47 -31.56 12.76 -11.54
CA LYS A 47 -32.34 13.82 -12.21
C LYS A 47 -33.50 14.31 -11.35
N GLY A 48 -34.30 13.39 -10.82
CA GLY A 48 -35.47 13.74 -9.99
C GLY A 48 -35.08 14.48 -8.72
N TYR A 49 -34.04 13.98 -8.02
CA TYR A 49 -33.55 14.59 -6.79
C TYR A 49 -32.99 16.01 -7.02
N LEU A 50 -32.14 16.18 -8.04
CA LEU A 50 -31.56 17.48 -8.35
C LEU A 50 -32.59 18.48 -8.88
N ALA A 51 -33.62 18.03 -9.61
CA ALA A 51 -34.74 18.88 -10.00
C ALA A 51 -35.51 19.39 -8.77
N SER A 52 -35.85 18.52 -7.81
CA SER A 52 -36.50 18.95 -6.57
C SER A 52 -35.65 19.93 -5.75
N LEU A 53 -34.33 19.71 -5.69
CA LEU A 53 -33.40 20.65 -5.04
C LEU A 53 -33.33 22.01 -5.76
N HIS A 54 -33.46 22.02 -7.09
CA HIS A 54 -33.54 23.25 -7.85
C HIS A 54 -34.82 24.03 -7.49
N ASP A 55 -35.96 23.35 -7.45
CA ASP A 55 -37.25 23.97 -7.12
C ASP A 55 -37.25 24.52 -5.69
N GLU A 56 -36.67 23.77 -4.74
CA GLU A 56 -36.50 24.21 -3.37
C GLU A 56 -35.60 25.45 -3.26
N PHE A 57 -34.47 25.45 -3.98
CA PHE A 57 -33.55 26.58 -4.04
C PHE A 57 -34.24 27.86 -4.54
N ILE A 58 -35.01 27.76 -5.62
CA ILE A 58 -35.76 28.89 -6.18
C ILE A 58 -36.88 29.34 -5.22
N GLY A 59 -37.53 28.42 -4.52
CA GLY A 59 -38.62 28.73 -3.59
C GLY A 59 -38.18 29.31 -2.24
N GLN A 60 -36.97 29.00 -1.77
CA GLN A 60 -36.48 29.36 -0.43
C GLN A 60 -35.35 30.40 -0.41
N ASN A 61 -34.79 30.80 -1.56
CA ASN A 61 -33.76 31.84 -1.69
C ASN A 61 -32.49 31.63 -0.83
N TYR A 62 -31.98 30.39 -0.72
CA TYR A 62 -30.74 30.10 0.01
C TYR A 62 -29.58 29.76 -0.94
N GLU A 63 -28.33 29.88 -0.48
CA GLU A 63 -27.15 29.47 -1.23
C GLU A 63 -26.93 27.96 -1.14
N LEU A 64 -26.73 27.29 -2.26
CA LEU A 64 -26.47 25.85 -2.30
C LEU A 64 -25.02 25.61 -2.68
N GLU A 65 -24.23 25.09 -1.74
CA GLU A 65 -22.89 24.58 -1.99
C GLU A 65 -22.85 23.07 -1.74
N GLY A 66 -22.27 22.32 -2.68
CA GLY A 66 -22.18 20.87 -2.55
C GLY A 66 -21.34 20.20 -3.62
N GLN A 67 -21.03 18.93 -3.37
CA GLN A 67 -20.37 18.07 -4.34
C GLN A 67 -21.41 17.19 -5.01
N TRP A 68 -21.37 17.12 -6.34
CA TRP A 68 -22.38 16.43 -7.12
C TRP A 68 -21.73 15.54 -8.18
N GLU A 69 -22.30 14.35 -8.37
CA GLU A 69 -21.99 13.53 -9.53
C GLU A 69 -22.80 14.04 -10.72
N VAL A 70 -22.07 14.35 -11.79
CA VAL A 70 -22.62 14.92 -13.01
C VAL A 70 -22.09 14.16 -14.21
N GLN A 71 -22.76 14.31 -15.35
CA GLN A 71 -22.50 13.55 -16.55
C GLN A 71 -22.10 14.44 -17.72
N ARG A 72 -21.07 14.04 -18.47
CA ARG A 72 -20.68 14.65 -19.74
C ARG A 72 -21.57 14.15 -20.88
N LYS A 73 -21.50 14.83 -22.03
CA LYS A 73 -22.20 14.43 -23.27
C LYS A 73 -21.88 13.01 -23.72
N ASP A 74 -20.65 12.54 -23.50
CA ASP A 74 -20.20 11.19 -23.85
C ASP A 74 -20.69 10.11 -22.86
N GLY A 75 -21.43 10.51 -21.82
CA GLY A 75 -21.96 9.63 -20.78
C GLY A 75 -21.02 9.41 -19.59
N SER A 76 -19.77 9.90 -19.62
CA SER A 76 -18.85 9.76 -18.50
C SER A 76 -19.30 10.58 -17.29
N VAL A 77 -19.20 9.97 -16.10
CA VAL A 77 -19.59 10.59 -14.83
C VAL A 77 -18.35 11.13 -14.13
N PHE A 78 -18.46 12.32 -13.56
CA PHE A 78 -17.39 12.98 -12.82
C PHE A 78 -17.96 13.81 -11.66
N THR A 79 -17.11 14.18 -10.70
CA THR A 79 -17.55 14.95 -9.54
C THR A 79 -17.23 16.43 -9.74
N VAL A 80 -18.24 17.28 -9.56
CA VAL A 80 -18.07 18.72 -9.45
C VAL A 80 -18.29 19.21 -8.03
N LEU A 81 -17.52 20.22 -7.63
CA LEU A 81 -17.92 21.13 -6.57
C LEU A 81 -18.78 22.23 -7.22
N ALA A 82 -20.02 22.38 -6.78
CA ALA A 82 -20.92 23.40 -7.25
C ALA A 82 -21.29 24.37 -6.13
N ASN A 83 -21.27 25.67 -6.44
CA ASN A 83 -21.80 26.72 -5.59
C ASN A 83 -22.81 27.52 -6.40
N ALA A 84 -24.01 27.72 -5.86
CA ALA A 84 -25.09 28.41 -6.53
C ALA A 84 -25.66 29.57 -5.71
N SER A 85 -25.97 30.66 -6.40
CA SER A 85 -26.53 31.89 -5.85
C SER A 85 -27.79 32.31 -6.59
N TYR A 86 -28.78 32.76 -5.82
CA TYR A 86 -30.02 33.30 -6.36
C TYR A 86 -29.81 34.73 -6.83
N ILE A 87 -30.29 35.05 -8.04
CA ILE A 87 -30.23 36.39 -8.62
C ILE A 87 -31.57 36.75 -9.26
N ILE A 88 -31.83 38.06 -9.36
CA ILE A 88 -32.98 38.59 -10.11
C ILE A 88 -32.45 39.24 -11.39
N ASN A 89 -33.03 38.87 -12.54
CA ASN A 89 -32.63 39.44 -13.81
C ASN A 89 -33.19 40.85 -14.02
N LYS A 90 -32.80 41.52 -15.11
CA LYS A 90 -33.25 42.89 -15.42
C LYS A 90 -34.77 43.02 -15.63
N LYS A 91 -35.47 41.93 -15.88
CA LYS A 91 -36.93 41.87 -16.04
C LYS A 91 -37.68 41.58 -14.74
N GLY A 92 -36.96 41.37 -13.63
CA GLY A 92 -37.56 41.00 -12.34
C GLY A 92 -37.83 39.51 -12.19
N GLU A 93 -37.28 38.67 -13.08
CA GLU A 93 -37.49 37.21 -13.04
C GLU A 93 -36.38 36.53 -12.22
N PRO A 94 -36.71 35.50 -11.43
CA PRO A 94 -35.74 34.74 -10.64
C PRO A 94 -34.84 33.86 -11.51
N GLN A 95 -33.56 33.83 -11.16
CA GLN A 95 -32.51 33.07 -11.84
C GLN A 95 -31.55 32.45 -10.82
N LYS A 96 -30.90 31.38 -11.23
CA LYS A 96 -29.86 30.69 -10.48
C LYS A 96 -28.54 30.78 -11.23
N VAL A 97 -27.55 31.44 -10.64
CA VAL A 97 -26.14 31.38 -11.09
C VAL A 97 -25.49 30.19 -10.41
N THR A 98 -24.80 29.34 -11.18
CA THR A 98 -24.04 28.21 -10.63
C THR A 98 -22.59 28.25 -11.13
N PHE A 99 -21.66 28.16 -10.20
CA PHE A 99 -20.23 27.99 -10.42
C PHE A 99 -19.87 26.52 -10.21
N VAL A 100 -19.10 25.93 -11.12
CA VAL A 100 -18.69 24.52 -11.04
C VAL A 100 -17.20 24.35 -11.29
N VAL A 101 -16.59 23.45 -10.51
CA VAL A 101 -15.20 23.05 -10.63
C VAL A 101 -15.10 21.53 -10.62
N ASP A 102 -14.37 20.96 -11.57
CA ASP A 102 -14.05 19.53 -11.55
C ASP A 102 -13.11 19.23 -10.39
N ILE A 103 -13.52 18.36 -9.47
CA ILE A 103 -12.70 17.94 -8.33
C ILE A 103 -12.26 16.48 -8.43
N SER A 104 -12.48 15.83 -9.58
CA SER A 104 -12.19 14.41 -9.78
C SER A 104 -10.69 14.12 -9.61
N GLN A 105 -9.83 14.98 -10.16
CA GLN A 105 -8.37 14.84 -10.04
C GLN A 105 -7.86 15.09 -8.62
N ILE A 106 -8.50 16.00 -7.88
CA ILE A 106 -8.17 16.26 -6.47
C ILE A 106 -8.48 15.00 -5.66
N LYS A 107 -9.70 14.47 -5.80
CA LYS A 107 -10.14 13.25 -5.11
C LYS A 107 -9.29 12.03 -5.46
N SER A 108 -8.93 11.85 -6.74
CA SER A 108 -8.08 10.72 -7.13
C SER A 108 -6.69 10.80 -6.50
N THR A 109 -6.15 12.03 -6.40
CA THR A 109 -4.84 12.27 -5.80
C THR A 109 -4.88 12.04 -4.29
N GLU A 110 -5.90 12.55 -3.60
CA GLU A 110 -6.11 12.33 -2.16
C GLU A 110 -6.26 10.84 -1.84
N ARG A 111 -7.05 10.12 -2.64
CA ARG A 111 -7.23 8.67 -2.47
C ARG A 111 -5.92 7.91 -2.68
N SER A 112 -5.18 8.23 -3.74
CA SER A 112 -3.88 7.62 -4.01
C SER A 112 -2.86 7.90 -2.89
N LEU A 113 -2.89 9.10 -2.31
CA LEU A 113 -2.06 9.46 -1.17
C LEU A 113 -2.44 8.65 0.07
N GLN A 114 -3.73 8.55 0.37
CA GLN A 114 -4.22 7.76 1.50
C GLN A 114 -3.87 6.28 1.36
N ASP A 115 -4.03 5.71 0.16
CA ASP A 115 -3.65 4.32 -0.11
C ASP A 115 -2.15 4.10 0.07
N THR A 116 -1.33 5.08 -0.32
CA THR A 116 0.13 5.04 -0.12
C THR A 116 0.49 5.10 1.37
N ILE A 117 -0.14 5.99 2.14
CA ILE A 117 0.04 6.10 3.60
C ILE A 117 -0.33 4.78 4.27
N ASN A 118 -1.48 4.20 3.92
CA ASN A 118 -1.93 2.92 4.48
C ASN A 118 -0.92 1.80 4.19
N ARG A 119 -0.39 1.72 2.97
CA ARG A 119 0.66 0.74 2.61
C ARG A 119 1.95 0.97 3.38
N LEU A 120 2.39 2.22 3.54
CA LEU A 120 3.59 2.55 4.31
C LEU A 120 3.42 2.14 5.78
N ASN A 121 2.26 2.42 6.38
CA ASN A 121 1.97 2.01 7.75
C ASN A 121 2.03 0.48 7.92
N GLN A 122 1.47 -0.28 6.98
CA GLN A 122 1.58 -1.75 7.00
C GLN A 122 3.03 -2.25 6.93
N VAL A 123 3.87 -1.59 6.13
CA VAL A 123 5.31 -1.92 6.04
C VAL A 123 6.01 -1.60 7.36
N LEU A 124 5.72 -0.44 7.97
CA LEU A 124 6.29 -0.06 9.26
C LEU A 124 5.87 -1.01 10.39
N GLU A 125 4.60 -1.40 10.46
CA GLU A 125 4.12 -2.38 11.44
C GLU A 125 4.79 -3.75 11.27
N ALA A 126 4.96 -4.20 10.03
CA ALA A 126 5.68 -5.43 9.73
C ALA A 126 7.16 -5.34 10.15
N GLN A 127 7.80 -4.18 9.94
CA GLN A 127 9.18 -3.92 10.36
C GLN A 127 9.31 -3.95 11.88
N ASP A 128 8.44 -3.24 12.61
CA ASP A 128 8.43 -3.23 14.08
C ASP A 128 8.23 -4.63 14.65
N THR A 129 7.34 -5.42 14.04
CA THR A 129 7.11 -6.81 14.42
C THR A 129 8.37 -7.65 14.21
N ALA A 130 9.04 -7.52 13.07
CA ALA A 130 10.26 -8.23 12.77
C ALA A 130 11.41 -7.85 13.73
N GLU A 131 11.58 -6.56 14.01
CA GLU A 131 12.59 -6.08 14.97
C GLU A 131 12.35 -6.66 16.36
N ASN A 132 11.09 -6.67 16.84
CA ASN A 132 10.73 -7.25 18.13
C ASN A 132 11.04 -8.75 18.21
N ILE A 133 10.78 -9.51 17.14
CA ILE A 133 11.10 -10.94 17.08
C ILE A 133 12.62 -11.15 17.18
N VAL A 134 13.40 -10.40 16.38
CA VAL A 134 14.87 -10.51 16.39
C VAL A 134 15.44 -10.16 17.77
N PHE A 135 14.95 -9.08 18.40
CA PHE A 135 15.39 -8.71 19.74
C PHE A 135 15.04 -9.75 20.80
N HIS A 136 13.85 -10.34 20.72
CA HIS A 136 13.45 -11.42 21.60
C HIS A 136 14.40 -12.63 21.46
N ASP A 137 14.70 -13.04 20.24
CA ASP A 137 15.57 -14.19 19.98
C ASP A 137 17.02 -13.94 20.44
N ILE A 138 17.53 -12.72 20.24
CA ILE A 138 18.83 -12.31 20.79
C ILE A 138 18.79 -12.38 22.32
N LYS A 139 17.79 -11.80 22.99
CA LYS A 139 17.68 -11.82 24.46
C LYS A 139 17.61 -13.26 25.00
N SER A 140 16.80 -14.11 24.39
CA SER A 140 16.66 -15.52 24.78
C SER A 140 17.97 -16.28 24.61
N SER A 141 18.66 -16.09 23.49
CA SER A 141 19.95 -16.74 23.22
C SER A 141 21.04 -16.32 24.22
N VAL A 142 21.14 -15.02 24.51
CA VAL A 142 22.07 -14.48 25.50
C VAL A 142 21.71 -14.96 26.91
N GLY A 143 20.42 -14.97 27.26
CA GLY A 143 19.94 -15.49 28.54
C GLY A 143 20.32 -16.96 28.75
N THR A 144 20.25 -17.78 27.70
CA THR A 144 20.70 -19.18 27.73
C THR A 144 22.21 -19.28 28.00
N ILE A 145 23.03 -18.45 27.34
CA ILE A 145 24.48 -18.41 27.56
C ILE A 145 24.79 -18.03 29.01
N ILE A 146 24.13 -17.00 29.54
CA ILE A 146 24.30 -16.56 30.93
C ILE A 146 23.90 -17.68 31.90
N SER A 147 22.74 -18.31 31.70
CA SER A 147 22.26 -19.38 32.57
C SER A 147 23.19 -20.59 32.61
N ILE A 148 23.72 -21.02 31.46
CA ILE A 148 24.68 -22.13 31.41
C ILE A 148 26.02 -21.71 32.04
N SER A 149 26.46 -20.46 31.82
CA SER A 149 27.68 -19.95 32.44
C SER A 149 27.56 -19.93 33.98
N ASP A 150 26.42 -19.50 34.51
CA ASP A 150 26.11 -19.56 35.94
C ASP A 150 26.12 -21.00 36.48
N LEU A 151 25.59 -21.95 35.69
CA LEU A 151 25.57 -23.37 36.05
C LEU A 151 27.00 -23.92 36.15
N LEU A 152 27.86 -23.61 35.17
CA LEU A 152 29.28 -23.98 35.16
C LEU A 152 30.04 -23.37 36.35
N LEU A 153 29.72 -22.13 36.75
CA LEU A 153 30.39 -21.44 37.87
C LEU A 153 29.95 -21.95 39.26
N LYS A 154 28.70 -22.42 39.40
CA LYS A 154 28.12 -22.76 40.72
C LYS A 154 28.17 -24.25 41.07
N ASN A 155 28.38 -25.14 40.10
CA ASN A 155 28.31 -26.59 40.31
C ASN A 155 29.66 -27.25 40.04
N ASN A 156 30.00 -28.26 40.85
CA ASN A 156 31.12 -29.16 40.56
C ASN A 156 30.65 -30.21 39.53
N LEU A 157 30.84 -29.90 38.25
CA LEU A 157 30.52 -30.80 37.15
C LEU A 157 31.70 -31.73 36.84
N SER A 158 31.42 -32.87 36.22
CA SER A 158 32.48 -33.68 35.63
C SER A 158 33.10 -32.98 34.41
N PRO A 159 34.36 -33.27 34.05
CA PRO A 159 35.00 -32.69 32.87
C PRO A 159 34.23 -32.91 31.56
N GLU A 160 33.52 -34.03 31.43
CA GLU A 160 32.69 -34.34 30.25
C GLU A 160 31.42 -33.48 30.19
N GLU A 161 30.77 -33.23 31.33
CA GLU A 161 29.60 -32.34 31.42
C GLU A 161 29.98 -30.89 31.19
N GLU A 162 31.11 -30.44 31.76
CA GLU A 162 31.66 -29.10 31.53
C GLU A 162 31.91 -28.86 30.04
N LYS A 163 32.61 -29.80 29.38
CA LYS A 163 32.88 -29.73 27.94
C LYS A 163 31.62 -29.69 27.09
N LYS A 164 30.58 -30.47 27.46
CA LYS A 164 29.28 -30.47 26.78
C LYS A 164 28.60 -29.10 26.89
N TRP A 165 28.55 -28.51 28.08
CA TRP A 165 27.91 -27.21 28.30
C TRP A 165 28.67 -26.05 27.64
N VAL A 166 30.01 -26.09 27.67
CA VAL A 166 30.86 -25.14 26.92
C VAL A 166 30.58 -25.22 25.42
N GLN A 167 30.39 -26.42 24.87
CA GLN A 167 30.02 -26.58 23.46
C GLN A 167 28.64 -25.99 23.16
N VAL A 168 27.65 -26.15 24.05
CA VAL A 168 26.32 -25.53 23.89
C VAL A 168 26.40 -24.00 23.92
N ILE A 169 27.19 -23.41 24.83
CA ILE A 169 27.43 -21.96 24.86
C ILE A 169 28.05 -21.49 23.54
N LYS A 170 29.06 -22.20 23.04
CA LYS A 170 29.75 -21.87 21.78
C LYS A 170 28.78 -21.91 20.59
N ASP A 171 27.99 -22.98 20.48
CA ASP A 171 27.00 -23.13 19.41
C ASP A 171 25.92 -22.04 19.48
N GLN A 172 25.48 -21.69 20.69
CA GLN A 172 24.50 -20.63 20.90
C GLN A 172 25.06 -19.25 20.55
N GLY A 173 26.33 -18.97 20.90
CA GLY A 173 27.01 -17.73 20.53
C GLY A 173 27.14 -17.54 19.02
N TYR A 174 27.48 -18.60 18.27
CA TYR A 174 27.50 -18.54 16.80
C TYR A 174 26.13 -18.27 16.20
N ARG A 175 25.06 -18.86 16.76
CA ARG A 175 23.68 -18.58 16.31
C ARG A 175 23.29 -17.13 16.54
N THR A 176 23.58 -16.57 17.72
CA THR A 176 23.30 -15.16 18.01
C THR A 176 24.07 -14.24 17.07
N LEU A 177 25.34 -14.54 16.80
CA LEU A 177 26.15 -13.76 15.86
C LEU A 177 25.55 -13.77 14.46
N GLN A 178 25.09 -14.93 13.98
CA GLN A 178 24.45 -15.06 12.67
C GLN A 178 23.15 -14.24 12.58
N ILE A 179 22.36 -14.17 13.65
CA ILE A 179 21.15 -13.32 13.70
C ILE A 179 21.53 -11.84 13.56
N ILE A 180 22.57 -11.40 14.27
CA ILE A 180 23.06 -10.01 14.20
C ILE A 180 23.59 -9.69 12.80
N GLU A 181 24.38 -10.58 12.19
CA GLU A 181 24.90 -10.41 10.83
C GLU A 181 23.77 -10.29 9.80
N ASN A 182 22.74 -11.13 9.92
CA ASN A 182 21.55 -11.04 9.07
C ASN A 182 20.83 -9.69 9.24
N LEU A 183 20.67 -9.20 10.47
CA LEU A 183 20.04 -7.91 10.76
C LEU A 183 20.84 -6.75 10.16
N VAL A 184 22.17 -6.77 10.29
CA VAL A 184 23.06 -5.77 9.66
C VAL A 184 22.94 -5.82 8.14
N GLY A 185 22.90 -7.02 7.55
CA GLY A 185 22.69 -7.20 6.12
C GLY A 185 21.38 -6.59 5.64
N ILE A 186 20.27 -6.84 6.35
CA ILE A 186 18.96 -6.26 6.05
C ILE A 186 19.01 -4.72 6.10
N LYS A 187 19.59 -4.13 7.17
CA LYS A 187 19.72 -2.67 7.29
C LYS A 187 20.57 -2.05 6.18
N GLN A 188 21.64 -2.72 5.77
CA GLN A 188 22.45 -2.27 4.63
C GLN A 188 21.67 -2.34 3.32
N MET A 189 20.81 -3.34 3.12
CA MET A 189 19.95 -3.45 1.93
C MET A 189 18.90 -2.34 1.90
N GLU A 190 18.26 -2.03 3.03
CA GLU A 190 17.29 -0.93 3.16
C GLU A 190 17.91 0.43 2.83
N GLN A 191 19.15 0.67 3.26
CA GLN A 191 19.87 1.92 3.01
C GLN A 191 20.50 1.99 1.61
N GLY A 192 20.33 0.96 0.78
CA GLY A 192 20.97 0.87 -0.54
C GLY A 192 22.49 0.71 -0.49
N ASN A 193 23.06 0.43 0.68
CA ASN A 193 24.50 0.32 0.92
C ASN A 193 25.02 -1.13 0.86
N TYR A 194 24.15 -2.12 0.60
CA TYR A 194 24.54 -3.51 0.55
C TYR A 194 25.44 -3.80 -0.64
N GLN A 195 26.70 -4.14 -0.35
CA GLN A 195 27.66 -4.50 -1.39
C GLN A 195 27.53 -5.98 -1.72
N LEU A 196 27.08 -6.28 -2.94
CA LEU A 196 27.05 -7.64 -3.45
C LEU A 196 28.48 -8.15 -3.67
N ASP A 197 28.92 -9.12 -2.87
CA ASP A 197 30.15 -9.86 -3.12
C ASP A 197 29.95 -10.80 -4.33
N ARG A 198 30.27 -10.30 -5.51
CA ARG A 198 30.20 -11.05 -6.78
C ARG A 198 31.51 -11.78 -7.02
N ARG A 199 31.61 -13.00 -6.49
CA ARG A 199 32.71 -13.93 -6.77
C ARG A 199 32.27 -15.10 -7.64
N ARG A 200 33.15 -15.58 -8.52
CA ARG A 200 32.94 -16.89 -9.18
C ARG A 200 33.04 -17.97 -8.11
N PHE A 201 32.01 -18.80 -8.01
CA PHE A 201 32.01 -19.96 -7.12
C PHE A 201 31.47 -21.18 -7.85
N ASP A 202 31.88 -22.36 -7.37
CA ASP A 202 31.44 -23.64 -7.89
C ASP A 202 30.19 -24.08 -7.12
N ILE A 203 29.02 -23.94 -7.76
CA ILE A 203 27.74 -24.37 -7.19
C ILE A 203 27.77 -25.84 -6.77
N GLY A 204 28.45 -26.70 -7.53
CA GLY A 204 28.59 -28.12 -7.22
C GLY A 204 29.32 -28.35 -5.90
N LYS A 205 30.46 -27.67 -5.70
CA LYS A 205 31.20 -27.73 -4.43
C LYS A 205 30.41 -27.15 -3.26
N SER A 206 29.70 -26.04 -3.47
CA SER A 206 28.87 -25.44 -2.42
C SER A 206 27.75 -26.38 -1.97
N VAL A 207 27.03 -26.99 -2.91
CA VAL A 207 25.97 -27.98 -2.61
C VAL A 207 26.55 -29.21 -1.92
N GLN A 208 27.71 -29.72 -2.37
CA GLN A 208 28.37 -30.85 -1.73
C GLN A 208 28.79 -30.54 -0.28
N ASN A 209 29.31 -29.34 -0.02
CA ASN A 209 29.70 -28.92 1.33
C ASN A 209 28.49 -28.87 2.27
N ILE A 210 27.34 -28.37 1.79
CA ILE A 210 26.09 -28.38 2.55
C ILE A 210 25.68 -29.83 2.85
N PHE A 211 25.75 -30.72 1.85
CA PHE A 211 25.38 -32.12 2.02
C PHE A 211 26.26 -32.84 3.05
N ASN A 212 27.58 -32.66 2.98
CA ASN A 212 28.52 -33.21 3.96
C ASN A 212 28.25 -32.68 5.38
N SER A 213 27.81 -31.42 5.50
CA SER A 213 27.43 -30.83 6.79
C SER A 213 26.19 -31.49 7.38
N LEU A 214 25.26 -31.94 6.53
CA LEU A 214 24.04 -32.65 6.91
C LEU A 214 24.25 -34.15 7.18
N GLU A 215 25.37 -34.74 6.73
CA GLU A 215 25.66 -36.16 7.03
C GLU A 215 25.77 -36.43 8.54
N LYS A 216 26.30 -35.49 9.33
CA LYS A 216 26.30 -35.61 10.80
C LYS A 216 24.91 -35.76 11.41
N LEU A 217 23.89 -35.14 10.80
CA LEU A 217 22.49 -35.27 11.21
C LEU A 217 21.86 -36.58 10.70
N ARG A 218 22.38 -37.13 9.60
CA ARG A 218 21.97 -38.41 9.01
C ARG A 218 22.20 -39.58 9.96
N GLU A 219 23.39 -39.64 10.55
CA GLU A 219 23.78 -40.68 11.50
C GLU A 219 22.88 -40.71 12.74
N THR A 220 22.31 -39.57 13.13
CA THR A 220 21.45 -39.46 14.32
C THR A 220 19.96 -39.71 14.05
N LYS A 221 19.48 -39.53 12.81
CA LYS A 221 18.04 -39.56 12.48
C LYS A 221 17.62 -40.53 11.36
N ASN A 222 18.54 -41.32 10.83
CA ASN A 222 18.27 -42.37 9.83
C ASN A 222 17.54 -41.85 8.57
N LEU A 223 17.93 -40.65 8.10
CA LEU A 223 17.32 -39.99 6.95
C LEU A 223 18.07 -40.29 5.65
N GLN A 224 17.37 -40.35 4.51
CA GLN A 224 18.00 -40.40 3.18
C GLN A 224 17.92 -39.01 2.52
N LEU A 225 19.06 -38.49 2.07
CA LEU A 225 19.15 -37.24 1.31
C LEU A 225 19.67 -37.56 -0.10
N ASN A 226 19.05 -36.96 -1.12
CA ASN A 226 19.45 -37.11 -2.52
C ASN A 226 19.52 -35.73 -3.18
N PHE A 227 20.55 -35.47 -3.99
CA PHE A 227 20.64 -34.24 -4.77
C PHE A 227 21.08 -34.52 -6.22
N TYR A 228 20.66 -33.65 -7.14
CA TYR A 228 20.91 -33.78 -8.58
C TYR A 228 21.48 -32.45 -9.10
N ILE A 229 22.67 -32.48 -9.70
CA ILE A 229 23.27 -31.31 -10.37
C ILE A 229 23.51 -31.68 -11.83
N SER A 230 22.83 -30.96 -12.73
CA SER A 230 22.99 -31.03 -14.20
C SER A 230 23.26 -32.44 -14.77
N GLY A 231 22.46 -33.42 -14.36
CA GLY A 231 22.47 -34.77 -14.95
C GLY A 231 23.56 -35.72 -14.46
N LYS A 232 24.46 -35.32 -13.55
CA LYS A 232 25.36 -36.26 -12.86
C LYS A 232 24.81 -36.56 -11.46
N ARG A 233 24.51 -37.84 -11.21
CA ARG A 233 24.12 -38.37 -9.90
C ARG A 233 25.36 -38.37 -8.99
N GLY A 234 25.34 -37.57 -7.92
CA GLY A 234 26.19 -37.80 -6.77
C GLY A 234 25.53 -38.85 -5.89
N HIS A 235 26.22 -39.93 -5.55
CA HIS A 235 25.74 -40.93 -4.61
C HIS A 235 26.51 -40.78 -3.31
N GLY A 236 25.86 -40.23 -2.29
CA GLY A 236 26.23 -40.41 -0.88
C GLY A 236 25.41 -41.55 -0.27
N GLY A 237 25.38 -42.70 -0.93
CA GLY A 237 24.63 -43.87 -0.47
C GLY A 237 25.59 -44.94 0.05
N ILE A 238 25.46 -45.30 1.33
CA ILE A 238 25.94 -46.62 1.80
C ILE A 238 24.85 -47.61 1.45
N SER A 239 25.24 -48.62 0.66
CA SER A 239 24.46 -49.84 0.44
C SER A 239 24.29 -50.57 1.77
N THR A 240 23.06 -50.68 2.25
CA THR A 240 22.69 -51.61 3.32
C THR A 240 22.54 -53.01 2.73
N HIS A 241 23.44 -53.92 3.11
CA HIS A 241 23.13 -55.34 3.27
C HIS A 241 23.06 -55.64 4.77
#